data_AF-A0A9W4EWT5-F1
#
_entry.id   AF-A0A9W4EWT5-F1
#
_cell.length_a   1.000
_cell.length_b   1.000
_cell.length_c   1.000
_cell.angle_alpha   90.00
_cell.angle_beta   90.00
_cell.angle_gamma   90.00
#
_symmetry.space_group_name_H-M   'P 1'
#
loop_
_entity.id
_entity.type
_entity.pdbx_description
1 polymer ?
#
loop_
_entity_poly.entity_id
_entity_poly.type
_entity_poly.pdbx_seq_one_letter_code
_entity_poly.pdbx_strand_id
1 'polypeptide(L)'
;MKKKIIAGLMSIMAVTGLAGCGTEADTVSHNLSKSADSFEVQRRVVFFNGITDKYLLSIEGLCALDAGDGKKITVTCKTGDGNYKKHYLGLSDNVSYFIEQTDAKYEDAYHYKVLFRPEEIIPDIKLQTSHK
;
A
#
# COMPACT_ATOMS: atom_id res chain seq x y z
N MET A 1 -20.46 22.93 43.15
CA MET A 1 -20.77 22.74 41.71
C MET A 1 -19.62 23.19 40.79
N LYS A 2 -18.96 24.33 41.06
CA LYS A 2 -17.80 24.82 40.27
C LYS A 2 -16.63 23.83 40.12
N LYS A 3 -16.29 23.08 41.17
CA LYS A 3 -15.23 22.04 41.13
C LYS A 3 -15.55 20.84 40.21
N LYS A 4 -16.84 20.50 40.03
CA LYS A 4 -17.27 19.40 39.15
C LYS A 4 -17.25 19.81 37.66
N ILE A 5 -17.47 21.09 37.37
CA ILE A 5 -17.40 21.66 36.01
C ILE A 5 -15.94 21.73 35.54
N ILE A 6 -15.02 22.14 36.41
CA ILE A 6 -13.58 22.21 36.10
C ILE A 6 -13.00 20.80 35.83
N ALA A 7 -13.44 19.79 36.58
CA ALA A 7 -13.01 18.41 36.35
C ALA A 7 -13.52 17.85 35.00
N GLY A 8 -14.74 18.18 34.58
CA GLY A 8 -15.28 17.74 33.29
C GLY A 8 -14.63 18.42 32.06
N LEU A 9 -14.20 19.68 32.19
CA LEU A 9 -13.46 20.39 31.15
C LEU A 9 -12.04 19.84 30.94
N MET A 10 -11.34 19.47 32.02
CA MET A 10 -10.01 18.84 31.91
C MET A 10 -10.06 17.44 31.28
N SER A 11 -11.13 16.66 31.52
CA SER A 11 -11.29 15.35 30.88
C SER A 11 -11.55 15.44 29.37
N ILE A 12 -12.20 16.50 28.89
CA ILE A 12 -12.47 16.69 27.45
C ILE A 12 -11.20 17.09 26.71
N MET A 13 -10.35 17.96 27.28
CA MET A 13 -9.05 18.31 26.69
C MET A 13 -8.08 17.13 26.62
N ALA A 14 -8.15 16.19 27.58
CA ALA A 14 -7.32 14.99 27.57
C ALA A 14 -7.72 13.99 26.46
N VAL A 15 -8.99 13.97 26.04
CA VAL A 15 -9.47 13.07 24.97
C VAL A 15 -9.17 13.63 23.57
N THR A 16 -9.17 14.97 23.39
CA THR A 16 -8.80 15.59 22.11
C THR A 16 -7.30 15.61 21.83
N GLY A 17 -6.46 15.49 22.87
CA GLY A 17 -5.00 15.43 22.73
C GLY A 17 -4.46 14.12 22.14
N LEU A 18 -5.28 13.07 22.07
CA LEU A 18 -4.89 11.74 21.59
C LEU A 18 -5.24 11.50 20.10
N ALA A 19 -5.88 12.46 19.44
CA ALA A 19 -6.43 12.26 18.08
C ALA A 19 -5.48 12.61 16.92
N GLY A 20 -4.17 12.80 17.15
CA GLY A 20 -3.31 13.37 16.10
C GLY A 20 -1.81 13.03 16.16
N CYS A 21 -1.41 11.80 16.48
CA CYS A 21 0.00 11.38 16.38
C CYS A 21 0.44 11.02 14.94
N GLY A 22 -0.25 11.51 13.91
CA GLY A 22 0.15 11.32 12.51
C GLY A 22 0.84 12.57 11.98
N THR A 23 1.99 12.40 11.35
CA THR A 23 2.68 13.48 10.62
C THR A 23 2.08 13.66 9.22
N GLU A 24 2.41 14.78 8.58
CA GLU A 24 2.13 15.00 7.15
C GLU A 24 2.62 13.81 6.30
N ALA A 25 3.84 13.34 6.60
CA ALA A 25 4.47 12.22 5.91
C ALA A 25 3.68 10.91 6.09
N ASP A 26 3.10 10.65 7.27
CA ASP A 26 2.31 9.44 7.51
C ASP A 26 1.03 9.43 6.65
N THR A 27 0.34 10.56 6.58
CA THR A 27 -0.89 10.70 5.77
C THR A 27 -0.58 10.57 4.27
N VAL A 28 0.45 11.27 3.80
CA VAL A 28 0.89 11.19 2.39
C VAL A 28 1.35 9.77 2.04
N SER A 29 2.12 9.12 2.91
CA SER A 29 2.58 7.74 2.72
C SER A 29 1.42 6.75 2.62
N HIS A 30 0.42 6.89 3.49
CA HIS A 30 -0.80 6.08 3.43
C HIS A 30 -1.52 6.27 2.09
N ASN A 31 -1.71 7.52 1.67
CA ASN A 31 -2.45 7.87 0.45
C ASN A 31 -1.73 7.38 -0.81
N LEU A 32 -0.40 7.55 -0.88
CA LEU A 32 0.42 7.02 -1.96
C LEU A 32 0.33 5.50 -2.04
N SER A 33 0.31 4.81 -0.88
CA SER A 33 0.14 3.36 -0.84
C SER A 33 -1.21 2.94 -1.44
N LYS A 34 -2.31 3.60 -1.06
CA LYS A 34 -3.64 3.34 -1.61
C LYS A 34 -3.75 3.59 -3.11
N SER A 35 -3.17 4.69 -3.59
CA SER A 35 -3.15 4.99 -5.03
C SER A 35 -2.32 3.99 -5.82
N ALA A 36 -1.20 3.53 -5.27
CA ALA A 36 -0.40 2.53 -5.95
C ALA A 36 -1.05 1.13 -5.97
N ASP A 37 -1.75 0.75 -4.90
CA ASP A 37 -2.58 -0.47 -4.85
C ASP A 37 -3.77 -0.42 -5.83
N SER A 38 -4.07 0.79 -6.33
CA SER A 38 -5.06 1.04 -7.38
C SER A 38 -4.44 1.30 -8.74
N PHE A 39 -3.15 0.98 -8.92
CA PHE A 39 -2.42 1.09 -10.17
C PHE A 39 -2.39 2.51 -10.73
N GLU A 40 -2.30 3.52 -9.86
CA GLU A 40 -2.22 4.94 -10.26
C GLU A 40 -0.83 5.56 -10.01
N VAL A 41 0.16 4.73 -9.67
CA VAL A 41 1.52 5.15 -9.34
C VAL A 41 2.50 4.32 -10.15
N GLN A 42 3.37 4.99 -10.90
CA GLN A 42 4.45 4.35 -11.62
C GLN A 42 5.54 3.94 -10.64
N ARG A 43 5.89 2.66 -10.65
CA ARG A 43 6.90 2.08 -9.77
C ARG A 43 7.90 1.26 -10.57
N ARG A 44 9.15 1.30 -10.13
CA ARG A 44 10.22 0.42 -10.58
C ARG A 44 10.65 -0.45 -9.40
N VAL A 45 10.65 -1.76 -9.62
CA VAL A 45 11.18 -2.75 -8.70
C VAL A 45 12.41 -3.36 -9.32
N VAL A 46 13.52 -3.34 -8.59
CA VAL A 46 14.78 -3.89 -9.08
C VAL A 46 15.28 -4.92 -8.09
N PHE A 47 15.49 -6.13 -8.58
CA PHE A 47 16.11 -7.22 -7.85
C PHE A 47 17.58 -7.28 -8.20
N PHE A 48 18.41 -7.35 -7.18
CA PHE A 48 19.86 -7.37 -7.35
C PHE A 48 20.50 -8.36 -6.38
N ASN A 49 21.66 -8.86 -6.78
CA ASN A 49 22.50 -9.66 -5.93
C ASN A 49 23.48 -8.75 -5.17
N GLY A 50 23.38 -8.70 -3.84
CA GLY A 50 24.17 -7.81 -2.99
C GLY A 50 25.64 -8.20 -2.82
N ILE A 51 26.07 -9.36 -3.34
CA ILE A 51 27.49 -9.78 -3.33
C ILE A 51 28.17 -9.47 -4.67
N THR A 52 27.45 -9.63 -5.77
CA THR A 52 28.03 -9.54 -7.13
C THR A 52 27.67 -8.25 -7.86
N ASP A 53 26.89 -7.36 -7.25
CA ASP A 53 26.34 -6.13 -7.82
C ASP A 53 25.58 -6.34 -9.15
N LYS A 54 25.10 -7.56 -9.40
CA LYS A 54 24.36 -7.91 -10.61
C LYS A 54 22.87 -7.66 -10.43
N TYR A 55 22.29 -6.95 -11.40
CA TYR A 55 20.85 -6.88 -11.56
C TYR A 55 20.30 -8.19 -12.10
N LEU A 56 19.31 -8.75 -11.42
CA LEU A 56 18.69 -10.02 -11.75
C LEU A 56 17.40 -9.81 -12.55
N LEU A 57 16.62 -8.80 -12.15
CA LEU A 57 15.34 -8.49 -12.78
C LEU A 57 14.98 -7.03 -12.49
N SER A 58 14.40 -6.34 -13.47
CA SER A 58 13.71 -5.08 -13.26
C SER A 58 12.27 -5.21 -13.76
N ILE A 59 11.33 -4.75 -12.95
CA ILE A 59 9.91 -4.66 -13.27
C ILE A 59 9.55 -3.19 -13.17
N GLU A 60 8.95 -2.64 -14.21
CA GLU A 60 8.53 -1.25 -14.25
C GLU A 60 7.10 -1.15 -14.78
N GLY A 61 6.29 -0.32 -14.13
CA GLY A 61 4.89 -0.15 -14.49
C GLY A 61 4.04 0.36 -13.34
N LEU A 62 2.73 0.35 -13.58
CA LEU A 62 1.71 0.54 -12.56
C LEU A 62 1.60 -0.77 -11.76
N CYS A 63 2.32 -0.85 -10.64
CA CYS A 63 2.45 -2.08 -9.88
C CYS A 63 2.08 -1.91 -8.39
N ALA A 64 1.25 -2.83 -7.91
CA ALA A 64 0.95 -3.04 -6.50
C ALA A 64 1.89 -4.11 -5.92
N LEU A 65 2.29 -3.95 -4.67
CA LEU A 65 3.28 -4.83 -4.03
C LEU A 65 2.78 -5.35 -2.69
N ASP A 66 3.13 -6.59 -2.38
CA ASP A 66 2.88 -7.23 -1.09
C ASP A 66 4.14 -7.96 -0.62
N ALA A 67 4.65 -7.56 0.55
CA ALA A 67 5.88 -8.07 1.16
C ALA A 67 5.64 -8.67 2.56
N GLY A 68 4.40 -9.07 2.89
CA GLY A 68 4.01 -9.46 4.26
C GLY A 68 4.74 -10.67 4.88
N ASP A 69 5.47 -11.47 4.10
CA ASP A 69 6.15 -12.70 4.55
C ASP A 69 7.67 -12.50 4.78
N GLY A 70 8.23 -11.33 4.45
CA GLY A 70 9.66 -10.99 4.66
C GLY A 70 10.68 -11.81 3.87
N LYS A 71 10.34 -13.02 3.42
CA LYS A 71 11.13 -13.92 2.56
C LYS A 71 10.65 -13.96 1.12
N LYS A 72 9.52 -13.33 0.82
CA LYS A 72 8.98 -13.21 -0.52
C LYS A 72 8.36 -11.83 -0.70
N ILE A 73 8.35 -11.40 -1.95
CA ILE A 73 7.59 -10.26 -2.41
C ILE A 73 6.74 -10.67 -3.61
N THR A 74 5.50 -10.20 -3.61
CA THR A 74 4.58 -10.36 -4.72
C THR A 74 4.43 -9.02 -5.41
N VAL A 75 4.63 -9.00 -6.72
CA VAL A 75 4.46 -7.79 -7.55
C VAL A 75 3.36 -8.04 -8.55
N THR A 76 2.28 -7.27 -8.48
CA THR A 76 1.18 -7.32 -9.44
C THR A 76 1.21 -6.06 -10.27
N CYS A 77 1.32 -6.17 -11.58
CA CYS A 77 1.39 -5.03 -12.49
C CYS A 77 0.23 -5.03 -13.47
N LYS A 78 -0.38 -3.86 -13.67
CA LYS A 78 -1.34 -3.64 -14.75
C LYS A 78 -0.57 -3.44 -16.05
N THR A 79 -0.86 -4.26 -17.05
CA THR A 79 -0.14 -4.29 -18.35
C THR A 79 -1.00 -3.81 -19.53
N GLY A 80 -2.28 -3.56 -19.26
CA GLY A 80 -3.26 -3.06 -20.22
C GLY A 80 -4.65 -3.03 -19.55
N ASP A 81 -5.67 -2.63 -20.29
CA ASP A 81 -7.03 -2.58 -19.76
C ASP A 81 -7.52 -3.98 -19.39
N GLY A 82 -7.85 -4.16 -18.10
CA GLY A 82 -8.24 -5.45 -17.54
C GLY A 82 -7.15 -6.53 -17.50
N ASN A 83 -5.90 -6.22 -17.87
CA ASN A 83 -4.83 -7.20 -18.02
C ASN A 83 -3.74 -6.99 -16.97
N TYR A 84 -3.41 -8.06 -16.24
CA TYR A 84 -2.46 -8.02 -15.12
C TYR A 84 -1.44 -9.15 -15.21
N LYS A 85 -0.21 -8.85 -14.81
CA LYS A 85 0.83 -9.85 -14.56
C LYS A 85 1.14 -9.90 -13.08
N LYS A 86 1.36 -11.09 -12.55
CA LYS A 86 1.71 -11.31 -11.15
C LYS A 86 3.02 -12.07 -11.07
N HIS A 87 3.95 -11.54 -10.29
CA HIS A 87 5.28 -12.10 -10.07
C HIS A 87 5.40 -12.48 -8.61
N TYR A 88 5.90 -13.69 -8.36
CA TYR A 88 6.26 -14.17 -7.02
C TYR A 88 7.78 -14.29 -6.96
N LEU A 89 8.41 -13.54 -6.08
CA LEU A 89 9.87 -13.48 -6.00
C LEU A 89 10.31 -13.85 -4.58
N GLY A 90 11.07 -14.92 -4.49
CA GLY A 90 11.73 -15.33 -3.25
C GLY A 90 12.97 -14.50 -3.00
N LEU A 91 13.17 -14.10 -1.75
CA LEU A 91 14.37 -13.44 -1.28
C LEU A 91 15.33 -14.50 -0.72
N SER A 92 16.63 -14.20 -0.78
CA SER A 92 17.68 -15.04 -0.20
C SER A 92 18.74 -14.14 0.41
N ASP A 93 19.68 -14.70 1.17
CA ASP A 93 20.74 -13.93 1.84
C ASP A 93 21.54 -13.03 0.88
N ASN A 94 21.62 -13.41 -0.39
CA ASN A 94 22.37 -12.69 -1.41
C ASN A 94 21.48 -11.85 -2.34
N VAL A 95 20.15 -12.01 -2.29
CA VAL A 95 19.22 -11.35 -3.22
C VAL A 95 18.30 -10.42 -2.46
N SER A 96 18.40 -9.14 -2.79
CA SER A 96 17.57 -8.09 -2.25
C SER A 96 16.85 -7.34 -3.37
N TYR A 97 16.01 -6.38 -2.98
CA TYR A 97 15.29 -5.53 -3.91
C TYR A 97 15.24 -4.10 -3.41
N PHE A 98 15.07 -3.17 -4.34
CA PHE A 98 14.64 -1.81 -4.03
C PHE A 98 13.42 -1.46 -4.87
N ILE A 99 12.54 -0.64 -4.31
CA ILE A 99 11.34 -0.15 -4.98
C ILE A 99 11.43 1.36 -4.99
N GLU A 100 11.23 1.93 -6.17
CA GLU A 100 11.20 3.36 -6.39
C GLU A 100 9.83 3.73 -6.99
N GLN A 101 9.24 4.80 -6.50
CA GLN A 101 8.22 5.53 -7.23
C GLN A 101 8.94 6.50 -8.17
N THR A 102 8.77 6.33 -9.48
CA THR A 102 9.58 7.06 -10.47
C THR A 102 9.07 8.47 -10.71
N ASP A 103 7.76 8.67 -10.63
CA ASP A 103 7.10 9.95 -10.90
C ASP A 103 6.55 10.57 -9.61
N ALA A 104 6.69 11.88 -9.48
CA ALA A 104 6.04 12.60 -8.39
C ALA A 104 4.52 12.52 -8.54
N LYS A 105 3.82 12.28 -7.43
CA LYS A 105 2.36 12.28 -7.37
C LYS A 105 1.91 13.14 -6.20
N TYR A 106 0.97 14.04 -6.48
CA TYR A 106 0.32 14.82 -5.43
C TYR A 106 -0.61 13.91 -4.62
N GLU A 107 -0.54 14.05 -3.30
CA GLU A 107 -1.49 13.46 -2.36
C GLU A 107 -1.88 14.48 -1.31
N ASP A 108 -3.13 14.37 -0.82
CA ASP A 108 -3.60 15.21 0.27
C ASP A 108 -2.86 14.84 1.56
N ALA A 109 -2.28 15.85 2.21
CA ALA A 109 -1.48 15.71 3.41
C ALA A 109 -2.32 15.74 4.71
N TYR A 110 -3.59 16.15 4.60
CA TYR A 110 -4.50 16.38 5.72
C TYR A 110 -5.62 15.34 5.80
N HIS A 111 -5.99 14.72 4.68
CA HIS A 111 -7.10 13.76 4.62
C HIS A 111 -6.64 12.38 4.15
N TYR A 112 -7.01 11.34 4.90
CA TYR A 112 -6.79 9.96 4.48
C TYR A 112 -7.68 9.60 3.28
N LYS A 113 -7.05 9.02 2.26
CA LYS A 113 -7.70 8.49 1.07
C LYS A 113 -8.25 7.10 1.38
N VAL A 114 -9.57 6.96 1.25
CA VAL A 114 -10.26 5.66 1.31
C VAL A 114 -10.84 5.37 -0.07
N LEU A 115 -10.49 4.22 -0.63
CA LEU A 115 -10.97 3.77 -1.94
C LEU A 115 -12.01 2.68 -1.72
N PHE A 116 -13.23 2.91 -2.20
CA PHE A 116 -14.32 1.94 -2.20
C PHE A 116 -14.44 1.32 -3.58
N ARG A 117 -14.44 -0.02 -3.66
CA ARG A 117 -14.76 -0.78 -4.87
C ARG A 117 -16.06 -1.54 -4.64
N PRO A 118 -17.23 -0.96 -4.98
CA PRO A 118 -18.54 -1.55 -4.65
C PRO A 118 -18.74 -2.96 -5.22
N GLU A 119 -18.15 -3.25 -6.38
CA GLU A 119 -18.19 -4.57 -7.02
C GLU A 119 -17.43 -5.64 -6.23
N GLU A 120 -16.48 -5.29 -5.35
CA GLU A 120 -15.84 -6.24 -4.43
C GLU A 120 -16.75 -6.57 -3.22
N ILE A 121 -17.73 -5.71 -2.90
CA ILE A 121 -18.68 -5.91 -1.79
C ILE A 121 -19.78 -6.90 -2.20
N ILE A 122 -20.17 -6.90 -3.48
CA ILE A 122 -21.16 -7.81 -4.04
C ILE A 122 -20.42 -8.82 -4.93
N PRO A 123 -20.07 -10.02 -4.43
CA PRO A 123 -19.23 -10.94 -5.18
C PRO A 123 -19.94 -11.45 -6.44
N ASP A 124 -19.22 -11.47 -7.55
CA ASP A 124 -19.65 -12.19 -8.76
C ASP A 124 -19.51 -13.71 -8.52
N ILE A 125 -20.65 -14.42 -8.39
CA ILE A 125 -20.67 -15.85 -8.09
C ILE A 125 -20.54 -16.63 -9.40
N LYS A 126 -19.31 -17.09 -9.69
CA LYS A 126 -19.08 -18.04 -10.78
C LYS A 126 -19.23 -19.47 -10.28
N LEU A 127 -20.35 -20.10 -10.63
CA LEU A 127 -20.61 -21.50 -10.32
C LEU A 127 -19.74 -22.41 -11.20
N GLN A 128 -18.85 -23.18 -10.60
CA GLN A 128 -18.18 -24.30 -11.26
C GLN A 128 -19.00 -25.56 -11.03
N THR A 129 -19.79 -25.96 -12.02
CA THR A 129 -20.49 -27.25 -12.00
C THR A 129 -19.59 -28.33 -12.59
N SER A 130 -19.45 -29.45 -11.89
CA SER A 130 -18.81 -30.64 -12.47
C SER A 130 -19.69 -31.11 -13.64
N HIS A 131 -19.23 -30.94 -14.87
CA HIS A 131 -19.85 -31.58 -16.02
C HIS A 131 -19.70 -33.10 -15.83
N LYS A 132 -20.84 -33.81 -15.85
CA LYS A 132 -20.89 -35.27 -15.87
C LYS A 132 -20.74 -35.77 -17.29
#